data_AF-A0A1Y0MXY4-F1
#
_entry.id   AF-A0A1Y0MXY4-F1
#
_cell.length_a   1.000
_cell.length_b   1.000
_cell.length_c   1.000
_cell.angle_alpha   90.00
_cell.angle_beta   90.00
_cell.angle_gamma   90.00
#
_symmetry.space_group_name_H-M   'P 1'
#
loop_
_entity.id
_entity.type
_entity.pdbx_description
1 polymer ?
#
loop_
_entity_poly.entity_id
_entity_poly.type
_entity_poly.pdbx_seq_one_letter_code
_entity_poly.pdbx_strand_id
1 'polypeptide(L)'
;MEQPNLEYINQLARGDESIKNELINVIKTEFPEEKKEYYDSLENKEFKKIEENVHKLKHKISILGLEKSYEIANEFEHNLRELSLEKQQDFENILKAISDYIETI
;
A
#
# COMPACT_ATOMS: atom_id res chain seq x y z
N MET A 1 -8.75 -8.53 -10.32
CA MET A 1 -8.06 -7.99 -9.14
C MET A 1 -9.07 -7.25 -8.29
N GLU A 2 -8.90 -7.30 -6.97
CA GLU A 2 -9.60 -6.43 -6.02
C GLU A 2 -9.37 -4.95 -6.41
N GLN A 3 -10.33 -4.08 -6.09
CA GLN A 3 -10.26 -2.65 -6.44
C GLN A 3 -10.25 -1.81 -5.16
N PRO A 4 -9.42 -0.76 -5.10
CA PRO A 4 -9.39 0.12 -3.93
C PRO A 4 -10.72 0.86 -3.76
N ASN A 5 -11.06 1.23 -2.54
CA ASN A 5 -12.27 1.98 -2.20
C ASN A 5 -12.04 2.91 -1.00
N LEU A 6 -13.02 3.77 -0.70
CA LEU A 6 -12.97 4.70 0.44
C LEU A 6 -13.87 4.26 1.61
N GLU A 7 -14.39 3.02 1.63
CA GLU A 7 -15.36 2.60 2.65
C GLU A 7 -14.81 2.75 4.07
N TYR A 8 -13.57 2.32 4.30
CA TYR A 8 -12.92 2.46 5.60
C TYR A 8 -12.67 3.93 5.96
N ILE A 9 -12.25 4.75 5.00
CA ILE A 9 -12.05 6.20 5.20
C ILE A 9 -13.39 6.88 5.55
N ASN A 10 -14.47 6.53 4.86
CA ASN A 10 -15.81 7.06 5.13
C ASN A 10 -16.27 6.68 6.55
N GLN A 11 -15.98 5.45 6.99
CA GLN A 11 -16.26 5.00 8.36
C GLN A 11 -15.43 5.78 9.41
N LEU A 12 -14.15 6.02 9.15
CA LEU A 12 -13.28 6.80 10.05
C LEU A 12 -13.73 8.26 10.14
N ALA A 13 -14.12 8.86 9.02
CA ALA A 13 -14.58 10.24 8.94
C ALA A 13 -15.96 10.46 9.60
N ARG A 14 -16.77 9.41 9.76
CA ARG A 14 -18.11 9.48 10.41
C ARG A 14 -19.03 10.56 9.82
N GLY A 15 -18.91 10.80 8.51
CA GLY A 15 -19.68 11.82 7.79
C GLY A 15 -19.08 13.23 7.82
N ASP A 16 -17.91 13.44 8.43
CA ASP A 16 -17.17 14.71 8.35
C ASP A 16 -16.31 14.76 7.08
N GLU A 17 -16.73 15.55 6.10
CA GLU A 17 -16.02 15.70 4.84
C GLU A 17 -14.62 16.34 4.99
N SER A 18 -14.38 17.15 6.02
CA SER A 18 -13.06 17.73 6.25
C SER A 18 -12.07 16.65 6.67
N ILE A 19 -12.47 15.78 7.59
CA ILE A 19 -11.66 14.63 8.04
C ILE A 19 -11.41 13.66 6.87
N LYS A 20 -12.45 13.36 6.08
CA LYS A 20 -12.32 12.51 4.90
C LYS A 20 -11.29 13.06 3.90
N ASN A 21 -11.38 14.35 3.58
CA ASN A 21 -10.45 14.98 2.64
C ASN A 21 -9.02 15.02 3.19
N GLU A 22 -8.84 15.24 4.49
CA GLU A 22 -7.52 15.19 5.13
C GLU A 22 -6.90 13.79 5.03
N LEU A 23 -7.67 12.73 5.34
CA LEU A 23 -7.22 11.35 5.21
C LEU A 23 -6.84 10.99 3.76
N ILE A 24 -7.65 11.41 2.79
CA ILE A 24 -7.35 11.20 1.37
C ILE A 24 -6.07 11.95 0.99
N ASN A 25 -5.91 13.21 1.38
CA ASN A 25 -4.71 14.00 1.08
C ASN A 25 -3.44 13.40 1.66
N VAL A 26 -3.49 12.86 2.88
CA VAL A 26 -2.37 12.14 3.49
C VAL A 26 -1.97 10.95 2.62
N ILE A 27 -2.92 10.13 2.18
CA ILE A 27 -2.64 8.98 1.30
C ILE A 27 -2.03 9.44 -0.03
N LYS A 28 -2.60 10.48 -0.66
CA LYS A 28 -2.09 11.02 -1.92
C LYS A 28 -0.66 11.56 -1.83
N THR A 29 -0.26 12.02 -0.65
CA THR A 29 1.06 12.59 -0.40
C THR A 29 2.07 11.50 -0.04
N GLU A 30 1.73 10.62 0.91
CA GLU A 30 2.66 9.63 1.45
C GLU A 30 2.84 8.43 0.52
N PHE A 31 1.77 7.91 -0.10
CA PHE A 31 1.85 6.68 -0.88
C PHE A 31 2.85 6.76 -2.05
N PRO A 32 2.92 7.85 -2.85
CA PRO A 32 3.92 7.96 -3.90
C PRO A 32 5.36 7.94 -3.39
N GLU A 33 5.61 8.53 -2.22
CA GLU A 33 6.94 8.55 -1.58
C GLU A 33 7.30 7.16 -1.06
N GLU A 34 6.40 6.49 -0.32
CA GLU A 34 6.59 5.12 0.17
C GLU A 34 6.80 4.12 -0.97
N LYS A 35 6.05 4.27 -2.08
CA LYS A 35 6.23 3.45 -3.27
C LYS A 35 7.63 3.64 -3.88
N LYS A 36 8.11 4.88 -3.91
CA LYS A 36 9.46 5.18 -4.41
C LYS A 36 10.53 4.55 -3.51
N GLU A 37 10.42 4.72 -2.19
CA GLU A 37 11.33 4.09 -1.22
C GLU A 37 11.41 2.57 -1.38
N TYR A 38 10.25 1.92 -1.65
CA TYR A 38 10.18 0.50 -1.98
C TYR A 38 11.02 0.14 -3.21
N TYR A 39 10.82 0.83 -4.34
CA TYR A 39 11.58 0.55 -5.57
C TYR A 39 13.07 0.85 -5.42
N ASP A 40 13.43 1.94 -4.74
CA ASP A 40 14.83 2.28 -4.45
C ASP A 40 15.50 1.16 -3.61
N SER A 41 14.79 0.62 -2.61
CA SER A 41 15.30 -0.48 -1.77
C SER A 41 15.40 -1.81 -2.54
N LEU A 42 14.48 -2.03 -3.48
CA LEU A 42 14.46 -3.20 -4.35
C LEU A 42 15.63 -3.18 -5.34
N GLU A 43 15.93 -2.03 -5.95
CA GLU A 43 17.09 -1.84 -6.83
C GLU A 43 18.40 -2.13 -6.09
N ASN A 44 18.51 -1.67 -4.84
CA ASN A 44 19.67 -1.90 -3.97
C ASN A 44 19.69 -3.29 -3.31
N LYS A 45 18.64 -4.11 -3.49
CA LYS A 45 18.47 -5.45 -2.88
C LYS A 45 18.60 -5.46 -1.35
N GLU A 46 18.13 -4.39 -0.71
CA GLU A 46 18.20 -4.24 0.75
C GLU A 46 16.99 -4.90 1.42
N PHE A 47 16.98 -6.24 1.50
CA PHE A 47 15.83 -7.05 1.97
C PHE A 47 15.12 -6.52 3.22
N LYS A 48 15.88 -6.11 4.24
CA LYS A 48 15.32 -5.53 5.46
C LYS A 48 14.56 -4.23 5.20
N LYS A 49 15.08 -3.34 4.35
CA LYS A 49 14.39 -2.11 3.97
C LYS A 49 13.17 -2.40 3.10
N ILE A 50 13.27 -3.37 2.19
CA ILE A 50 12.12 -3.80 1.38
C ILE A 50 10.99 -4.28 2.31
N GLU A 51 11.31 -5.09 3.32
CA GLU A 51 10.34 -5.53 4.34
C GLU A 51 9.69 -4.35 5.08
N GLU A 52 10.50 -3.41 5.58
CA GLU A 52 10.00 -2.20 6.25
C GLU A 52 9.08 -1.36 5.33
N ASN A 53 9.41 -1.25 4.04
CA ASN A 53 8.59 -0.53 3.06
C ASN A 53 7.28 -1.25 2.77
N VAL A 54 7.31 -2.58 2.61
CA VAL A 54 6.11 -3.41 2.43
C VAL A 54 5.18 -3.27 3.63
N HIS A 55 5.74 -3.28 4.85
CA HIS A 55 4.97 -3.08 6.08
C HIS A 55 4.21 -1.74 6.10
N LYS A 56 4.89 -0.63 5.75
CA LYS A 56 4.26 0.69 5.65
C LYS A 56 3.13 0.70 4.61
N LEU A 57 3.43 0.23 3.39
CA LEU A 57 2.49 0.19 2.27
C LEU A 57 1.27 -0.70 2.58
N LYS A 58 1.45 -1.76 3.36
CA LYS A 58 0.37 -2.66 3.82
C LYS A 58 -0.70 -1.92 4.63
N HIS A 59 -0.35 -0.87 5.37
CA HIS A 59 -1.35 -0.02 6.03
C HIS A 59 -2.22 0.74 5.03
N LYS A 60 -1.65 1.27 3.94
CA LYS A 60 -2.42 1.94 2.87
C LYS A 60 -3.33 0.95 2.15
N ILE A 61 -2.85 -0.26 1.88
CA ILE A 61 -3.66 -1.36 1.32
C ILE A 61 -4.89 -1.63 2.18
N SER A 62 -4.71 -1.73 3.51
CA SER A 62 -5.82 -1.93 4.45
C SER A 62 -6.80 -0.76 4.47
N ILE A 63 -6.29 0.48 4.53
CA ILE A 63 -7.12 1.70 4.57
C ILE A 63 -7.95 1.87 3.29
N LEU A 64 -7.46 1.38 2.16
CA LEU A 64 -8.16 1.40 0.87
C LEU A 64 -9.06 0.19 0.64
N GLY A 65 -9.34 -0.60 1.69
CA GLY A 65 -10.32 -1.69 1.65
C GLY A 65 -9.90 -2.88 0.78
N LEU A 66 -8.60 -3.10 0.61
CA LEU A 66 -8.04 -4.20 -0.21
C LEU A 66 -7.64 -5.41 0.67
N GLU A 67 -8.63 -6.11 1.23
CA GLU A 67 -8.41 -7.19 2.19
C GLU A 67 -7.61 -8.37 1.61
N LYS A 68 -7.88 -8.78 0.36
CA LYS A 68 -7.13 -9.88 -0.26
C LYS A 68 -5.71 -9.47 -0.61
N SER A 69 -5.56 -8.22 -1.05
CA SER A 69 -4.25 -7.65 -1.37
C SER A 69 -3.39 -7.48 -0.11
N TYR A 70 -4.02 -7.23 1.04
CA TYR A 70 -3.34 -7.17 2.34
C TYR A 70 -2.70 -8.51 2.69
N GLU A 71 -3.39 -9.64 2.47
CA GLU A 71 -2.83 -10.98 2.71
C GLU A 71 -1.62 -11.27 1.80
N ILE A 72 -1.68 -10.85 0.53
CA ILE A 72 -0.54 -10.96 -0.40
C ILE A 72 0.65 -10.13 0.10
N ALA A 73 0.42 -8.89 0.54
CA ALA A 73 1.47 -8.04 1.10
C ALA A 73 2.06 -8.65 2.38
N ASN A 74 1.24 -9.27 3.23
CA ASN A 74 1.67 -9.93 4.45
C ASN A 74 2.54 -11.18 4.16
N GLU A 75 2.18 -11.96 3.14
CA GLU A 75 2.97 -13.09 2.65
C GLU A 75 4.30 -12.62 2.07
N PHE A 76 4.30 -11.54 1.27
CA PHE A 76 5.52 -10.97 0.73
C PHE A 76 6.46 -10.44 1.82
N GLU A 77 5.93 -9.73 2.82
CA GLU A 77 6.68 -9.29 4.01
C GLU A 77 7.36 -10.46 4.72
N HIS A 78 6.66 -11.58 4.87
CA HIS A 78 7.23 -12.80 5.47
C HIS A 78 8.35 -13.39 4.60
N ASN A 79 8.13 -13.51 3.29
CA ASN A 79 9.12 -14.05 2.35
C ASN A 79 10.42 -13.22 2.33
N LEU A 80 10.34 -11.90 2.49
CA LEU A 80 11.50 -11.03 2.55
C LEU A 80 12.41 -11.32 3.76
N ARG A 81 11.87 -11.81 4.87
CA ARG A 81 12.65 -12.25 6.05
C ARG A 81 13.51 -13.48 5.75
N GLU A 82 13.05 -14.31 4.82
CA GLU A 82 13.76 -15.49 4.31
C GLU A 82 14.59 -15.15 3.05
N LEU A 83 14.79 -13.86 2.75
CA LEU A 83 15.52 -13.37 1.56
C LEU A 83 14.89 -13.82 0.23
N SER A 84 13.58 -14.05 0.21
CA SER A 84 12.81 -14.45 -0.98
C SER A 84 12.02 -13.26 -1.55
N LEU A 85 12.04 -13.13 -2.87
CA LEU A 85 11.22 -12.17 -3.63
C LEU A 85 9.91 -12.78 -4.15
N GLU A 86 9.54 -13.96 -3.67
CA GLU A 86 8.25 -14.55 -3.97
C GLU A 86 7.11 -13.62 -3.53
N LYS A 87 6.11 -13.41 -4.41
CA LYS A 87 5.03 -12.41 -4.31
C LYS A 87 5.39 -10.96 -4.67
N GLN A 88 6.63 -10.67 -5.06
CA GLN A 88 7.00 -9.32 -5.52
C GLN A 88 6.08 -8.81 -6.65
N GLN A 89 5.88 -9.62 -7.69
CA GLN A 89 5.07 -9.20 -8.84
C GLN A 89 3.60 -8.95 -8.46
N ASP A 90 3.05 -9.79 -7.58
CA ASP A 90 1.68 -9.61 -7.07
C ASP A 90 1.57 -8.33 -6.24
N PHE A 91 2.56 -8.05 -5.40
CA PHE A 91 2.64 -6.82 -4.63
C PHE A 91 2.75 -5.58 -5.53
N GLU A 92 3.59 -5.59 -6.55
CA GLU A 92 3.71 -4.49 -7.51
C GLU A 92 2.41 -4.24 -8.29
N ASN A 93 1.65 -5.29 -8.61
CA ASN A 93 0.33 -5.16 -9.22
C ASN A 93 -0.66 -4.45 -8.27
N ILE A 94 -0.58 -4.71 -6.97
CA ILE A 94 -1.38 -4.00 -5.95
C ILE A 94 -0.99 -2.52 -5.91
N LEU A 95 0.31 -2.20 -5.89
CA LEU A 95 0.78 -0.81 -5.89
C LEU A 95 0.34 -0.06 -7.15
N LYS A 96 0.30 -0.74 -8.30
CA LYS A 96 -0.25 -0.17 -9.53
C LYS A 96 -1.74 0.13 -9.39
N ALA A 97 -2.53 -0.82 -8.89
CA ALA A 97 -3.97 -0.60 -8.69
C ALA A 97 -4.27 0.57 -7.75
N ILE A 98 -3.49 0.74 -6.68
CA ILE A 98 -3.59 1.90 -5.78
C ILE A 98 -3.19 3.19 -6.51
N SER A 99 -2.10 3.18 -7.28
CA SER A 99 -1.65 4.35 -8.04
C SER A 99 -2.74 4.82 -9.01
N ASP A 100 -3.29 3.89 -9.79
CA ASP A 100 -4.36 4.17 -10.76
C ASP A 100 -5.61 4.73 -10.05
N TYR A 101 -5.96 4.21 -8.87
CA TYR A 101 -7.12 4.68 -8.11
C TYR A 101 -6.93 6.07 -7.52
N ILE A 102 -5.75 6.36 -6.96
CA ILE A 102 -5.41 7.67 -6.38
C ILE A 102 -5.58 8.81 -7.41
N GLU A 103 -5.30 8.54 -8.69
CA GLU A 103 -5.48 9.52 -9.78
C GLU A 103 -6.97 9.81 -10.09
N THR A 104 -7.89 8.94 -9.69
CA THR A 104 -9.34 9.10 -9.94
C THR A 104 -10.08 9.87 -8.85
N ILE A 105 -9.47 10.02 -7.67
CA ILE A 105 -10.06 10.67 -6.49
C ILE A 105 -9.39 11.99 -6.19
#